data_AF-A0A7H9BG21-F1
#
_entry.id   AF-A0A7H9BG21-F1
#
_cell.length_a   1.000
_cell.length_b   1.000
_cell.length_c   1.000
_cell.angle_alpha   90.00
_cell.angle_beta   90.00
_cell.angle_gamma   90.00
#
_symmetry.space_group_name_H-M   'P 1'
#
loop_
_entity.id
_entity.type
_entity.pdbx_description
1 polymer ?
#
loop_
_entity_poly.entity_id
_entity_poly.type
_entity_poly.pdbx_seq_one_letter_code
_entity_poly.pdbx_strand_id
1 'polypeptide(L)'
;MNESAMTVTASGINIAATATSASAALPQTSNGTAPKYVRIAATAETYVKLGTSAGVTASSVDLLVQPADAVVLRCWGFTHIAALAGSTSKVSVVPLEDQ
;
A
#
# COMPACT_ATOMS: atom_id res chain seq x y z
N MET A 1 11.96 15.96 -15.03
CA MET A 1 11.41 14.72 -14.45
C MET A 1 10.00 14.61 -14.98
N ASN A 2 9.65 13.51 -15.67
CA ASN A 2 8.28 13.33 -16.12
C ASN A 2 7.49 12.82 -14.92
N GLU A 3 6.91 13.73 -14.14
CA GLU A 3 5.95 13.36 -13.11
C GLU A 3 4.72 12.79 -13.84
N SER A 4 4.66 11.47 -13.96
CA SER A 4 3.49 10.80 -14.53
C SER A 4 2.27 11.23 -13.73
N ALA A 5 1.39 12.03 -14.35
CA ALA A 5 0.17 12.48 -13.71
C ALA A 5 -0.62 11.26 -13.20
N MET A 6 -0.97 11.25 -11.92
CA MET A 6 -1.74 10.18 -11.28
C MET A 6 -3.11 10.74 -10.89
N THR A 7 -4.17 9.96 -11.13
CA THR A 7 -5.52 10.31 -10.67
C THR A 7 -5.88 9.47 -9.45
N VAL A 8 -6.45 10.11 -8.42
CA VAL A 8 -7.01 9.44 -7.24
C VAL A 8 -8.34 10.10 -6.94
N THR A 9 -9.43 9.35 -7.05
CA THR A 9 -10.79 9.82 -6.73
C THR A 9 -11.45 8.98 -5.63
N ALA A 10 -11.08 7.70 -5.53
CA ALA A 10 -11.50 6.84 -4.43
C ALA A 10 -10.65 7.06 -3.17
N SER A 11 -11.30 6.89 -2.01
CA SER A 11 -10.61 6.89 -0.72
C SER A 11 -9.72 5.65 -0.58
N GLY A 12 -8.51 5.85 -0.07
CA GLY A 12 -7.61 4.76 0.30
C GLY A 12 -7.93 4.16 1.67
N ILE A 13 -6.99 3.34 2.15
CA ILE A 13 -6.99 2.79 3.51
C ILE A 13 -5.73 3.25 4.27
N ASN A 14 -5.79 3.16 5.59
CA ASN A 14 -4.61 3.27 6.45
C ASN A 14 -4.37 1.94 7.17
N ILE A 15 -3.12 1.49 7.20
CA ILE A 15 -2.67 0.37 8.03
C ILE A 15 -1.85 0.95 9.17
N ALA A 16 -2.22 0.62 10.41
CA ALA A 16 -1.41 0.91 11.58
C ALA A 16 -0.31 -0.16 11.69
N ALA A 17 0.84 0.10 11.09
CA ALA A 17 1.98 -0.81 11.11
C ALA A 17 2.76 -0.65 12.42
N THR A 18 3.23 -1.78 12.95
CA THR A 18 4.04 -1.88 14.16
C THR A 18 5.10 -2.96 13.96
N ALA A 19 5.82 -3.32 15.02
CA ALA A 19 6.75 -4.45 15.00
C ALA A 19 6.06 -5.80 14.74
N THR A 20 4.72 -5.84 14.76
CA THR A 20 3.92 -6.96 14.27
C THR A 20 3.27 -6.58 12.94
N SER A 21 3.39 -7.47 11.95
CA SER A 21 2.78 -7.28 10.64
C SER A 21 1.26 -7.18 10.75
N ALA A 22 0.70 -6.14 10.17
CA ALA A 22 -0.75 -5.97 10.00
C ALA A 22 -1.10 -6.05 8.51
N SER A 23 -2.25 -6.65 8.18
CA SER A 23 -2.73 -6.75 6.80
C SER A 23 -4.13 -6.18 6.64
N ALA A 24 -4.43 -5.70 5.44
CA ALA A 24 -5.73 -5.15 5.06
C ALA A 24 -6.03 -5.47 3.59
N ALA A 25 -7.31 -5.47 3.24
CA ALA A 25 -7.73 -5.55 1.84
C ALA A 25 -7.29 -4.31 1.08
N LEU A 26 -6.93 -4.45 -0.20
CA LEU A 26 -6.62 -3.31 -1.05
C LEU A 26 -7.88 -2.45 -1.27
N PRO A 27 -7.72 -1.11 -1.30
CA PRO A 27 -8.84 -0.21 -1.60
C PRO A 27 -9.34 -0.47 -3.02
N GLN A 28 -10.64 -0.31 -3.25
CA GLN A 28 -11.20 -0.38 -4.60
C GLN A 28 -11.07 0.95 -5.31
N THR A 29 -11.08 0.92 -6.64
CA THR A 29 -11.23 2.13 -7.46
C THR A 29 -12.62 2.74 -7.27
N SER A 30 -12.80 3.97 -7.78
CA SER A 30 -14.07 4.69 -7.75
C SER A 30 -15.19 3.96 -8.49
N ASN A 31 -14.84 3.09 -9.43
CA ASN A 31 -15.77 2.25 -10.19
C ASN A 31 -16.03 0.88 -9.52
N GLY A 32 -15.56 0.68 -8.28
CA GLY A 32 -15.78 -0.55 -7.51
C GLY A 32 -14.96 -1.75 -7.99
N THR A 33 -13.90 -1.52 -8.78
CA THR A 33 -13.03 -2.59 -9.29
C THR A 33 -11.70 -2.62 -8.55
N ALA A 34 -11.02 -3.77 -8.62
CA ALA A 34 -9.69 -3.90 -8.05
C ALA A 34 -8.70 -2.97 -8.79
N PRO A 35 -7.88 -2.18 -8.07
CA PRO A 35 -6.95 -1.27 -8.70
C PRO A 35 -5.84 -2.03 -9.43
N LYS A 36 -5.36 -1.47 -10.55
CA LYS A 36 -4.16 -1.98 -11.22
C LYS A 36 -2.88 -1.55 -10.51
N TYR A 37 -2.91 -0.36 -9.91
CA TYR A 37 -1.80 0.23 -9.18
C TYR A 37 -2.29 0.85 -7.87
N VAL A 38 -1.44 0.82 -6.85
CA VAL A 38 -1.62 1.60 -5.62
C VAL A 38 -0.39 2.44 -5.36
N ARG A 39 -0.60 3.65 -4.84
CA ARG A 39 0.46 4.46 -4.25
C ARG A 39 0.48 4.25 -2.73
N ILE A 40 1.64 3.96 -2.21
CA ILE A 40 1.88 3.63 -0.80
C ILE A 40 2.84 4.66 -0.22
N ALA A 41 2.47 5.26 0.90
CA ALA A 41 3.30 6.17 1.66
C ALA A 41 3.24 5.83 3.16
N ALA A 42 4.34 6.05 3.88
CA ALA A 42 4.45 5.71 5.29
C ALA A 42 5.00 6.87 6.13
N THR A 43 4.60 6.95 7.39
CA THR A 43 5.09 7.98 8.33
C THR A 43 6.40 7.60 9.02
N ALA A 44 6.78 6.32 8.97
CA ALA A 44 8.05 5.80 9.45
C ALA A 44 8.55 4.68 8.52
N GLU A 45 9.78 4.20 8.73
CA GLU A 45 10.34 3.07 7.98
C GLU A 45 9.41 1.85 8.07
N THR A 46 8.90 1.41 6.91
CA THR A 46 7.89 0.36 6.83
C THR A 46 8.19 -0.59 5.68
N TYR A 47 8.18 -1.88 5.96
CA TYR A 47 8.22 -2.95 4.97
C TYR A 47 6.80 -3.32 4.54
N VAL A 48 6.56 -3.42 3.23
CA VAL A 48 5.24 -3.73 2.67
C VAL A 48 5.28 -4.92 1.74
N LYS A 49 4.19 -5.70 1.72
CA LYS A 49 4.05 -6.90 0.90
C LYS A 49 2.64 -7.03 0.35
N LEU A 50 2.51 -7.31 -0.94
CA LEU A 50 1.22 -7.64 -1.56
C LEU A 50 0.89 -9.13 -1.39
N GLY A 51 -0.39 -9.44 -1.27
CA GLY A 51 -0.90 -10.80 -1.09
C GLY A 51 -2.25 -11.04 -1.75
N THR A 52 -2.58 -12.31 -1.96
CA THR A 52 -3.83 -12.75 -2.61
C THR A 52 -4.91 -13.18 -1.61
N SER A 53 -4.60 -13.17 -0.31
CA SER A 53 -5.53 -13.56 0.76
C SER A 53 -5.37 -12.69 1.99
N ALA A 54 -6.40 -12.70 2.84
CA ALA A 54 -6.27 -12.24 4.22
C ALA A 54 -5.15 -13.05 4.92
N GLY A 55 -4.35 -12.38 5.75
CA GLY A 55 -3.23 -13.01 6.47
C GLY A 55 -1.88 -12.98 5.77
N VAL A 56 -1.75 -12.29 4.63
CA VAL A 56 -0.43 -11.92 4.10
C VAL A 56 0.39 -11.24 5.20
N THR A 57 1.65 -11.63 5.33
CA THR A 57 2.55 -11.15 6.39
C THR A 57 3.75 -10.49 5.76
N ALA A 58 4.01 -9.24 6.13
CA ALA A 58 5.21 -8.51 5.77
C ALA A 58 6.35 -8.85 6.74
N SER A 59 7.56 -8.86 6.21
CA SER A 59 8.81 -9.17 6.90
C SER A 59 9.86 -8.12 6.53
N SER A 60 10.96 -8.08 7.29
CA SER A 60 12.06 -7.12 7.07
C SER A 60 12.84 -7.34 5.77
N VAL A 61 12.47 -8.34 4.96
CA VAL A 61 13.05 -8.61 3.64
C VAL A 61 12.10 -8.23 2.49
N ASP A 62 10.89 -7.75 2.80
CA ASP A 62 9.96 -7.26 1.79
C ASP A 62 10.29 -5.80 1.40
N LEU A 63 9.43 -5.15 0.59
CA LEU A 63 9.72 -3.83 0.04
C LEU A 63 9.79 -2.76 1.13
N LEU A 64 10.93 -2.08 1.21
CA LEU A 64 11.15 -0.96 2.13
C LEU A 64 10.54 0.34 1.58
N VAL A 65 9.68 0.98 2.38
CA VAL A 65 9.16 2.34 2.16
C VAL A 65 9.72 3.25 3.25
N GLN A 66 10.48 4.25 2.83
CA GLN A 66 11.11 5.20 3.75
C GLN A 66 10.12 6.30 4.19
N PRO A 67 10.31 6.90 5.38
CA PRO A 67 9.52 8.05 5.80
C PRO A 67 9.64 9.18 4.78
N ALA A 68 8.52 9.88 4.53
CA ALA A 68 8.43 10.97 3.55
C ALA A 68 8.65 10.56 2.08
N ASP A 69 8.73 9.27 1.78
CA ASP A 69 8.74 8.73 0.43
C ASP A 69 7.39 8.07 0.09
N ALA A 70 7.16 7.84 -1.20
CA ALA A 70 6.06 7.04 -1.68
C ALA A 70 6.46 6.17 -2.88
N VAL A 71 5.98 4.93 -2.84
CA VAL A 71 6.18 3.96 -3.92
C VAL A 71 4.86 3.70 -4.64
N VAL A 72 4.92 3.50 -5.94
CA VAL A 72 3.78 3.02 -6.73
C VAL A 72 4.02 1.56 -7.07
N LEU A 73 3.09 0.70 -6.66
CA LEU A 73 3.16 -0.73 -6.94
C LEU A 73 2.03 -1.14 -7.86
N ARG A 74 2.37 -1.96 -8.84
CA ARG A 74 1.38 -2.72 -9.59
C ARG A 74 0.80 -3.80 -8.67
N CYS A 75 -0.51 -3.77 -8.49
CA CYS A 75 -1.24 -4.67 -7.58
C CYS A 75 -2.30 -5.52 -8.29
N TRP A 76 -2.33 -5.51 -9.64
CA TRP A 76 -3.29 -6.31 -10.38
C TRP A 76 -3.14 -7.81 -10.08
N GLY A 77 -4.23 -8.44 -9.63
CA GLY A 77 -4.26 -9.85 -9.20
C GLY A 77 -4.01 -10.07 -7.70
N PHE A 78 -3.64 -9.02 -6.96
CA PHE A 78 -3.56 -9.04 -5.51
C PHE A 78 -4.84 -8.48 -4.89
N THR A 79 -5.13 -8.91 -3.67
CA THR A 79 -6.36 -8.52 -2.94
C THR A 79 -6.05 -7.87 -1.60
N HIS A 80 -4.84 -8.08 -1.08
CA HIS A 80 -4.42 -7.62 0.24
C HIS A 80 -3.01 -7.04 0.21
N ILE A 81 -2.71 -6.24 1.23
CA ILE A 81 -1.40 -5.69 1.51
C ILE A 81 -1.11 -5.85 3.00
N ALA A 82 0.14 -6.17 3.33
CA ALA A 82 0.66 -6.17 4.69
C ALA A 82 1.72 -5.11 4.88
N ALA A 83 1.84 -4.64 6.12
CA ALA A 83 2.85 -3.69 6.54
C ALA A 83 3.44 -4.07 7.90
N LEU A 84 4.77 -3.96 8.00
CA LEU A 84 5.58 -4.16 9.21
C LEU A 84 6.49 -2.95 9.38
N ALA A 85 6.58 -2.39 10.58
CA ALA A 85 7.45 -1.25 10.84
C ALA A 85 8.22 -1.43 12.15
N GLY A 86 9.47 -0.95 12.22
CA GLY A 86 10.26 -1.01 13.47
C GLY A 86 9.70 -0.12 14.59
N SER A 87 8.83 0.83 14.23
CA SER A 87 8.10 1.73 15.13
C SER A 87 6.65 1.91 14.65
N THR A 88 5.80 2.59 15.41
CA THR A 88 4.43 2.87 14.98
C THR A 88 4.44 3.73 13.71
N SER A 89 3.87 3.21 12.62
CA SER A 89 3.78 3.86 11.33
C SER A 89 2.34 3.83 10.82
N LYS A 90 1.89 4.94 10.24
CA LYS A 90 0.65 4.97 9.45
C LYS A 90 1.03 4.77 7.99
N VAL A 91 0.56 3.67 7.41
CA VAL A 91 0.77 3.37 5.99
C VAL A 91 -0.48 3.71 5.22
N SER A 92 -0.41 4.76 4.40
CA SER A 92 -1.48 5.18 3.51
C SER A 92 -1.37 4.43 2.19
N VAL A 93 -2.43 3.71 1.82
CA VAL A 93 -2.52 2.97 0.55
C VAL A 93 -3.69 3.54 -0.23
N VAL A 94 -3.42 4.15 -1.38
CA VAL A 94 -4.45 4.77 -2.24
C VAL A 94 -4.49 4.09 -3.60
N PRO A 95 -5.70 3.79 -4.13
CA PRO A 95 -5.85 3.24 -5.46
C PRO A 95 -5.53 4.33 -6.49
N LEU A 96 -4.77 3.98 -7.52
CA LEU A 96 -4.60 4.85 -8.67
C LEU A 96 -5.68 4.53 -9.70
N GLU A 97 -6.41 5.56 -10.11
CA GLU A 97 -7.39 5.50 -11.17
C GLU A 97 -6.64 5.66 -12.50
N ASP A 98 -6.67 4.61 -13.30
CA ASP A 98 -6.19 4.62 -14.68
C ASP A 98 -7.35 5.16 -15.52
N GLN A 99 -7.18 6.35 -16.11
CA GLN A 99 -8.17 6.96 -17.00
C GLN A 99 -8.42 6.06 -18.23
#